data_AF-A0A4R8ZUD2-F1
#
_entry.id   AF-A0A4R8ZUD2-F1
#
_cell.length_a   1.000
_cell.length_b   1.000
_cell.length_c   1.000
_cell.angle_alpha   90.00
_cell.angle_beta   90.00
_cell.angle_gamma   90.00
#
_symmetry.space_group_name_H-M   'P 1'
#
loop_
_entity.id
_entity.type
_entity.pdbx_description
1 polymer ?
#
loop_
_entity_poly.entity_id
_entity_poly.type
_entity_poly.pdbx_seq_one_letter_code
_entity_poly.pdbx_strand_id
1 'polypeptide(L)'
;MRRSVRPITLFSAVAVGAVAASFGLTAPAAVADEDYPSWTDVEQAKLNEDTKQAEIENLTELLVGLQTTAADAATQSQIAAEAYRITQDDLDAAVLRESSLTGQAVAAQATADTSKLRAGLIAAHLAKTGAQSLSLNLFLNGNGADDLLGQLGTASKLSEQSARIYAEASQDANTASSLADQAAAAQAERERLTEQSATRFEEASAAAALTQAALETEQRKSQELYEQLALLKDTTAEAERSYQTGLDAAAAAEAFAAAQAAAAAIAAQATRQQTPAASAP
;
A
#
# COMPACT_ATOMS: atom_id res chain seq x y z
N MET A 1 -1.79 34.49 16.72
CA MET A 1 -2.15 34.44 15.29
C MET A 1 -2.86 33.12 15.03
N ARG A 2 -4.17 33.15 14.78
CA ARG A 2 -5.02 31.98 14.57
C ARG A 2 -4.93 31.54 13.10
N ARG A 3 -4.49 30.31 12.82
CA ARG A 3 -4.55 29.72 11.47
C ARG A 3 -5.92 29.09 11.28
N SER A 4 -6.79 29.79 10.55
CA SER A 4 -8.05 29.24 10.04
C SER A 4 -7.76 28.28 8.89
N VAL A 5 -8.23 27.04 9.00
CA VAL A 5 -8.29 26.07 7.90
C VAL A 5 -9.59 26.34 7.13
N ARG A 6 -9.49 26.54 5.82
CA ARG A 6 -10.65 26.61 4.91
C ARG A 6 -10.80 25.25 4.19
N PRO A 7 -12.03 24.76 3.98
CA PRO A 7 -12.27 23.53 3.23
C PRO A 7 -12.14 23.81 1.72
N ILE A 8 -11.38 22.98 1.01
CA ILE A 8 -11.33 22.99 -0.46
C ILE A 8 -12.27 21.89 -0.93
N THR A 9 -13.46 22.30 -1.38
CA THR A 9 -14.31 21.52 -2.27
C THR A 9 -13.80 21.68 -3.69
N LEU A 10 -13.41 20.59 -4.35
CA LEU A 10 -13.22 20.55 -5.81
C LEU A 10 -13.94 19.34 -6.38
N PHE A 11 -15.09 19.64 -7.00
CA PHE A 11 -15.66 18.83 -8.08
C PHE A 11 -14.75 18.97 -9.30
N SER A 12 -14.28 17.85 -9.83
CA SER A 12 -13.75 17.78 -11.19
C SER A 12 -14.19 16.46 -11.80
N ALA A 13 -15.26 16.56 -12.59
CA ALA A 13 -15.68 15.53 -13.52
C ALA A 13 -14.56 15.32 -14.55
N VAL A 14 -13.96 14.14 -14.55
CA VAL A 14 -13.09 13.67 -15.63
C VAL A 14 -13.81 12.48 -16.27
N ALA A 15 -14.45 12.75 -17.40
CA ALA A 15 -14.94 11.73 -18.30
C ALA A 15 -13.72 11.08 -18.98
N VAL A 16 -13.42 9.84 -18.64
CA VAL A 16 -12.47 8.99 -19.36
C VAL A 16 -13.24 7.78 -19.88
N GLY A 17 -13.08 7.55 -21.18
CA GLY A 17 -13.87 6.64 -21.99
C GLY A 17 -13.69 5.18 -21.59
N ALA A 18 -14.77 4.44 -21.78
CA ALA A 18 -14.83 3.01 -21.60
C ALA A 18 -13.80 2.29 -22.48
N VAL A 19 -12.80 1.70 -21.83
CA VAL A 19 -12.06 0.56 -22.38
C VAL A 19 -12.48 -0.64 -21.56
N ALA A 20 -13.43 -1.40 -22.10
CA ALA A 20 -13.84 -2.68 -21.54
C ALA A 20 -12.71 -3.69 -21.74
N ALA A 21 -11.83 -3.79 -20.75
CA ALA A 21 -10.89 -4.90 -20.63
C ALA A 21 -11.58 -6.00 -19.82
N SER A 22 -12.01 -7.05 -20.52
CA SER A 22 -12.61 -8.25 -19.97
C SER A 22 -11.58 -9.04 -19.16
N PHE A 23 -11.36 -8.65 -17.91
CA PHE A 23 -10.64 -9.46 -16.94
C PHE A 23 -11.64 -10.06 -15.95
N GLY A 24 -11.50 -11.35 -15.72
CA GLY A 24 -12.38 -12.18 -14.91
C GLY A 24 -12.38 -11.76 -13.44
N LEU A 25 -13.08 -10.67 -13.15
CA LEU A 25 -13.71 -10.47 -11.86
C LEU A 25 -14.86 -11.47 -11.84
N THR A 26 -14.73 -12.50 -11.01
CA THR A 26 -15.91 -13.16 -10.47
C THR A 26 -16.69 -12.08 -9.76
N ALA A 27 -17.62 -11.43 -10.48
CA ALA A 27 -18.69 -10.70 -9.83
C ALA A 27 -19.22 -11.65 -8.75
N PRO A 28 -19.30 -11.24 -7.47
CA PRO A 28 -20.11 -12.01 -6.55
C PRO A 28 -21.45 -12.15 -7.26
N ALA A 29 -21.91 -13.41 -7.36
CA ALA A 29 -23.12 -13.78 -8.07
C ALA A 29 -24.14 -12.66 -7.88
N ALA A 30 -24.68 -12.16 -9.00
CA ALA A 30 -25.88 -11.34 -8.96
C ALA A 30 -26.74 -11.92 -7.84
N VAL A 31 -26.92 -11.13 -6.77
CA VAL A 31 -27.65 -11.52 -5.57
C VAL A 31 -28.77 -12.40 -6.04
N ALA A 32 -28.68 -13.69 -5.71
CA ALA A 32 -29.71 -14.64 -6.08
C ALA A 32 -31.02 -13.95 -5.67
N ASP A 33 -31.99 -13.89 -6.59
CA ASP A 33 -33.35 -13.52 -6.21
C ASP A 33 -33.71 -14.50 -5.08
N GLU A 34 -33.50 -14.09 -3.84
CA GLU A 34 -34.10 -14.75 -2.69
C GLU A 34 -35.59 -14.74 -2.98
N ASP A 35 -36.23 -15.91 -2.91
CA ASP A 35 -37.67 -16.06 -3.12
C ASP A 35 -38.38 -15.36 -1.95
N TYR A 36 -38.47 -14.03 -2.01
CA TYR A 36 -39.19 -13.23 -1.03
C TYR A 36 -40.69 -13.57 -1.11
N PRO A 37 -41.36 -13.82 0.03
CA PRO A 37 -42.77 -14.15 0.05
C PRO A 37 -43.62 -12.99 -0.52
N SER A 38 -44.60 -13.33 -1.34
CA SER A 38 -45.53 -12.34 -1.87
C SER A 38 -46.59 -11.98 -0.83
N TRP A 39 -47.25 -10.82 -1.01
CA TRP A 39 -48.39 -10.42 -0.19
C TRP A 39 -49.49 -11.50 -0.12
N THR A 40 -49.74 -12.19 -1.23
CA THR A 40 -50.71 -13.29 -1.27
C THR A 40 -50.26 -14.44 -0.37
N ASP A 41 -48.98 -14.80 -0.39
CA ASP A 41 -48.43 -15.90 0.42
C ASP A 41 -48.54 -15.57 1.90
N VAL A 42 -48.20 -14.33 2.29
CA VAL A 42 -48.30 -13.82 3.65
C VAL A 42 -49.76 -13.81 4.14
N GLU A 43 -50.70 -13.35 3.32
CA GLU A 43 -52.12 -13.38 3.66
C GLU A 43 -52.65 -14.81 3.84
N GLN A 44 -52.24 -15.76 2.99
CA GLN A 44 -52.61 -17.16 3.14
C GLN A 44 -51.99 -17.77 4.39
N ALA A 45 -50.72 -17.50 4.67
CA ALA A 45 -50.03 -17.97 5.86
C ALA A 45 -50.73 -17.50 7.14
N LYS A 46 -51.27 -16.26 7.15
CA LYS A 46 -52.01 -15.69 8.30
C LYS A 46 -53.26 -16.50 8.69
N LEU A 47 -53.87 -17.25 7.76
CA LEU A 47 -55.11 -17.98 8.00
C LEU A 47 -54.93 -19.24 8.88
N ASN A 48 -53.69 -19.69 9.11
CA ASN A 48 -53.38 -20.84 9.93
C ASN A 48 -52.20 -20.52 10.87
N GLU A 49 -52.33 -20.91 12.14
CA GLU A 49 -51.35 -20.55 13.18
C GLU A 49 -49.95 -21.12 12.91
N ASP A 50 -49.85 -22.35 12.42
CA ASP A 50 -48.56 -23.00 12.16
C ASP A 50 -47.87 -22.35 10.94
N THR A 51 -48.61 -22.07 9.87
CA THR A 51 -48.05 -21.40 8.68
C THR A 51 -47.70 -19.94 8.96
N LYS A 52 -48.50 -19.25 9.77
CA LYS A 52 -48.23 -17.88 10.21
C LYS A 52 -46.92 -17.81 11.00
N GLN A 53 -46.69 -18.74 11.91
CA GLN A 53 -45.46 -18.80 12.70
C GLN A 53 -44.24 -19.08 11.81
N ALA A 54 -44.35 -20.03 10.89
CA ALA A 54 -43.29 -20.33 9.92
C ALA A 54 -42.95 -19.11 9.04
N GLU A 55 -43.96 -18.37 8.59
CA GLU A 55 -43.74 -17.15 7.79
C GLU A 55 -43.08 -16.04 8.60
N ILE A 56 -43.45 -15.86 9.88
CA ILE A 56 -42.79 -14.89 10.77
C ILE A 56 -41.30 -15.22 10.92
N GLU A 57 -40.95 -16.48 11.08
CA GLU A 57 -39.56 -16.95 11.19
C GLU A 57 -38.80 -16.67 9.90
N ASN A 58 -39.38 -17.06 8.75
CA ASN A 58 -38.82 -16.79 7.42
C ASN A 58 -38.52 -15.30 7.18
N LEU A 59 -39.51 -14.43 7.43
CA LEU A 59 -39.35 -12.97 7.26
C LEU A 59 -38.27 -12.38 8.19
N THR A 60 -38.17 -12.90 9.41
CA THR A 60 -37.15 -12.47 10.38
C THR A 60 -35.75 -12.90 9.91
N GLU A 61 -35.60 -14.12 9.38
CA GLU A 61 -34.34 -14.60 8.80
C GLU A 61 -33.94 -13.77 7.57
N LEU A 62 -34.87 -13.45 6.68
CA LEU A 62 -34.63 -12.60 5.51
C LEU A 62 -34.17 -11.19 5.92
N LEU A 63 -34.77 -10.60 6.96
CA LEU A 63 -34.33 -9.30 7.50
C LEU A 63 -32.89 -9.35 8.03
N VAL A 64 -32.54 -10.38 8.80
CA VAL A 64 -31.17 -10.58 9.30
C VAL A 64 -30.19 -10.80 8.14
N GLY A 65 -30.59 -11.56 7.10
CA GLY A 65 -29.80 -11.78 5.90
C GLY A 65 -29.49 -10.49 5.13
N LEU A 66 -30.48 -9.61 4.96
CA LEU A 66 -30.33 -8.30 4.33
C LEU A 66 -29.35 -7.41 5.12
N GLN A 67 -29.52 -7.31 6.44
CA GLN A 67 -28.62 -6.54 7.30
C GLN A 67 -27.19 -7.07 7.24
N THR A 68 -27.02 -8.40 7.29
CA THR A 68 -25.71 -9.07 7.22
C THR A 68 -25.04 -8.77 5.88
N THR A 69 -25.77 -8.90 4.78
CA THR A 69 -25.24 -8.63 3.42
C THR A 69 -24.78 -7.18 3.28
N ALA A 70 -25.56 -6.22 3.80
CA ALA A 70 -25.18 -4.80 3.78
C ALA A 70 -23.94 -4.52 4.65
N ALA A 71 -23.86 -5.12 5.84
CA ALA A 71 -22.71 -5.00 6.74
C ALA A 71 -21.44 -5.62 6.15
N ASP A 72 -21.55 -6.78 5.50
CA ASP A 72 -20.44 -7.45 4.82
C ASP A 72 -19.94 -6.62 3.64
N ALA A 73 -20.85 -6.10 2.81
CA ALA A 73 -20.48 -5.21 1.70
C ALA A 73 -19.74 -3.97 2.21
N ALA A 74 -20.24 -3.32 3.26
CA ALA A 74 -19.60 -2.17 3.90
C ALA A 74 -18.22 -2.50 4.48
N THR A 75 -18.05 -3.70 5.04
CA THR A 75 -16.76 -4.19 5.55
C THR A 75 -15.77 -4.41 4.40
N GLN A 76 -16.19 -5.06 3.32
CA GLN A 76 -15.35 -5.27 2.13
C GLN A 76 -14.95 -3.93 1.48
N SER A 77 -15.85 -2.96 1.43
CA SER A 77 -15.54 -1.62 0.93
C SER A 77 -14.47 -0.92 1.78
N GLN A 78 -14.55 -1.02 3.11
CA GLN A 78 -13.52 -0.47 4.00
C GLN A 78 -12.17 -1.17 3.82
N ILE A 79 -12.14 -2.50 3.69
CA ILE A 79 -10.91 -3.26 3.43
C ILE A 79 -10.28 -2.81 2.11
N ALA A 80 -11.07 -2.69 1.04
CA ALA A 80 -10.57 -2.27 -0.27
C ALA A 80 -10.07 -0.82 -0.24
N ALA A 81 -10.79 0.08 0.43
CA ALA A 81 -10.37 1.48 0.60
C ALA A 81 -9.04 1.59 1.37
N GLU A 82 -8.86 0.80 2.43
CA GLU A 82 -7.61 0.79 3.20
C GLU A 82 -6.45 0.19 2.38
N ALA A 83 -6.70 -0.88 1.61
CA ALA A 83 -5.69 -1.44 0.70
C ALA A 83 -5.23 -0.41 -0.35
N TYR A 84 -6.16 0.39 -0.88
CA TYR A 84 -5.84 1.49 -1.77
C TYR A 84 -5.04 2.59 -1.07
N ARG A 85 -5.43 2.98 0.15
CA ARG A 85 -4.70 3.98 0.96
C ARG A 85 -3.26 3.55 1.24
N ILE A 86 -3.04 2.31 1.67
CA ILE A 86 -1.70 1.74 1.91
C ILE A 86 -0.86 1.78 0.62
N THR A 87 -1.46 1.42 -0.51
CA THR A 87 -0.75 1.43 -1.80
C THR A 87 -0.36 2.85 -2.23
N GLN A 88 -1.18 3.86 -1.92
CA GLN A 88 -0.80 5.26 -2.14
C GLN A 88 0.35 5.71 -1.24
N ASP A 89 0.35 5.35 0.05
CA ASP A 89 1.45 5.64 0.96
C ASP A 89 2.77 5.02 0.45
N ASP A 90 2.73 3.77 -0.01
CA ASP A 90 3.88 3.07 -0.59
C ASP A 90 4.37 3.75 -1.89
N LEU A 91 3.44 4.17 -2.75
CA LEU A 91 3.76 4.89 -3.98
C LEU A 91 4.43 6.23 -3.69
N ASP A 92 3.92 7.00 -2.73
CA ASP A 92 4.53 8.27 -2.31
C ASP A 92 5.95 8.05 -1.76
N ALA A 93 6.14 7.01 -0.95
CA ALA A 93 7.47 6.63 -0.47
C ALA A 93 8.42 6.25 -1.62
N ALA A 94 7.93 5.53 -2.63
CA ALA A 94 8.70 5.15 -3.81
C ALA A 94 9.10 6.36 -4.66
N VAL A 95 8.20 7.33 -4.86
CA VAL A 95 8.49 8.60 -5.55
C VAL A 95 9.62 9.36 -4.85
N LEU A 96 9.56 9.48 -3.52
CA LEU A 96 10.61 10.15 -2.75
C LEU A 96 11.95 9.41 -2.85
N ARG A 97 11.92 8.07 -2.82
CA ARG A 97 13.12 7.24 -2.93
C ARG A 97 13.77 7.34 -4.31
N GLU A 98 12.98 7.27 -5.38
CA GLU A 98 13.46 7.45 -6.76
C GLU A 98 14.10 8.83 -6.93
N SER A 99 13.43 9.89 -6.47
CA SER A 99 13.95 11.26 -6.55
C SER A 99 15.30 11.41 -5.83
N SER A 100 15.40 10.85 -4.62
CA SER A 100 16.64 10.86 -3.83
C SER A 100 17.77 10.11 -4.52
N LEU A 101 17.52 8.90 -5.03
CA LEU A 101 18.54 8.08 -5.70
C LEU A 101 18.97 8.68 -7.03
N THR A 102 18.03 9.25 -7.79
CA THR A 102 18.33 9.96 -9.04
C THR A 102 19.24 11.16 -8.77
N GLY A 103 18.95 11.95 -7.74
CA GLY A 103 19.82 13.06 -7.32
C GLY A 103 21.23 12.60 -6.94
N GLN A 104 21.35 11.50 -6.20
CA GLN A 104 22.63 10.91 -5.82
C GLN A 104 23.40 10.36 -7.03
N ALA A 105 22.72 9.69 -7.96
CA ALA A 105 23.31 9.15 -9.18
C ALA A 105 23.88 10.29 -10.06
N VAL A 106 23.14 11.38 -10.24
CA VAL A 106 23.61 12.56 -10.99
C VAL A 106 24.85 13.18 -10.33
N ALA A 107 24.85 13.34 -9.00
CA ALA A 107 25.99 13.88 -8.27
C ALA A 107 27.24 12.98 -8.35
N ALA A 108 27.05 11.66 -8.22
CA ALA A 108 28.11 10.67 -8.35
C ALA A 108 28.67 10.62 -9.78
N GLN A 109 27.81 10.71 -10.80
CA GLN A 109 28.23 10.76 -12.19
C GLN A 109 29.11 11.99 -12.48
N ALA A 110 28.72 13.17 -11.99
CA ALA A 110 29.54 14.39 -12.14
C ALA A 110 30.92 14.26 -11.47
N THR A 111 30.98 13.57 -10.32
CA THR A 111 32.24 13.26 -9.63
C THR A 111 33.09 12.29 -10.44
N ALA A 112 32.49 11.19 -10.92
CA ALA A 112 33.16 10.20 -11.76
C ALA A 112 33.71 10.81 -13.05
N ASP A 113 32.96 11.70 -13.71
CA ASP A 113 33.41 12.40 -14.91
C ASP A 113 34.62 13.30 -14.63
N THR A 114 34.61 14.00 -13.49
CA THR A 114 35.75 14.82 -13.05
C THR A 114 37.00 13.97 -12.78
N SER A 115 36.84 12.86 -12.05
CA SER A 115 37.94 11.94 -11.74
C SER A 115 38.48 11.25 -13.00
N LYS A 116 37.60 10.88 -13.94
CA LYS A 116 37.98 10.34 -15.25
C LYS A 116 38.79 11.33 -16.08
N LEU A 117 38.40 12.61 -16.09
CA LEU A 117 39.19 13.66 -16.77
C LEU A 117 40.58 13.81 -16.15
N ARG A 118 40.69 13.83 -14.81
CA ARG A 118 41.98 13.92 -14.11
C ARG A 118 42.87 12.72 -14.44
N ALA A 119 42.34 11.50 -14.37
CA ALA A 119 43.07 10.29 -14.72
C ALA A 119 43.50 10.29 -16.20
N GLY A 120 42.63 10.76 -17.11
CA GLY A 120 42.93 10.87 -18.54
C GLY A 120 44.05 11.87 -18.84
N LEU A 121 44.08 13.03 -18.17
CA LEU A 121 45.15 14.01 -18.32
C LEU A 121 46.51 13.44 -17.88
N ILE A 122 46.55 12.70 -16.76
CA ILE A 122 47.78 12.04 -16.30
C ILE A 122 48.24 10.99 -17.30
N ALA A 123 47.32 10.16 -17.80
CA ALA A 123 47.63 9.17 -18.82
C ALA A 123 48.19 9.82 -20.09
N ALA A 124 47.60 10.93 -20.55
CA ALA A 124 48.10 11.69 -21.70
C ALA A 124 49.49 12.30 -21.46
N HIS A 125 49.72 12.85 -20.27
CA HIS A 125 51.04 13.38 -19.88
C HIS A 125 52.10 12.28 -19.84
N LEU A 126 51.81 11.14 -19.21
CA LEU A 126 52.73 10.01 -19.12
C LEU A 126 53.04 9.40 -20.50
N ALA A 127 52.04 9.31 -21.39
CA ALA A 127 52.25 8.89 -22.77
C ALA A 127 53.19 9.85 -23.54
N LYS A 128 53.12 11.16 -23.26
CA LYS A 128 53.97 12.18 -23.88
C LYS A 128 55.39 12.22 -23.30
N THR A 129 55.58 12.03 -21.99
CA THR A 129 56.88 12.16 -21.32
C THR A 129 57.61 10.83 -21.08
N GLY A 130 56.90 9.71 -20.98
CA GLY A 130 57.46 8.45 -20.51
C GLY A 130 58.36 7.70 -21.50
N ALA A 131 58.14 7.79 -22.81
CA ALA A 131 58.82 6.92 -23.77
C ALA A 131 60.08 7.54 -24.43
N GLN A 132 60.10 8.86 -24.65
CA GLN A 132 61.13 9.49 -25.51
C GLN A 132 62.06 10.46 -24.78
N SER A 133 61.67 11.00 -23.62
CA SER A 133 62.45 12.05 -22.94
C SER A 133 63.28 11.53 -21.77
N LEU A 134 62.83 10.50 -21.04
CA LEU A 134 63.57 10.00 -19.87
C LEU A 134 64.85 9.23 -20.26
N SER A 135 64.77 8.36 -21.27
CA SER A 135 65.91 7.59 -21.78
C SER A 135 66.99 8.50 -22.40
N LEU A 136 66.56 9.52 -23.15
CA LEU A 136 67.45 10.48 -23.79
C LEU A 136 68.10 11.42 -22.75
N ASN A 137 67.36 11.85 -21.72
CA ASN A 137 67.87 12.74 -20.68
C ASN A 137 68.84 12.00 -19.74
N LEU A 138 68.56 10.73 -19.40
CA LEU A 138 69.47 9.88 -18.64
C LEU A 138 70.77 9.57 -19.40
N PHE A 139 70.68 9.40 -20.72
CA PHE A 139 71.85 9.21 -21.60
C PHE A 139 72.72 10.48 -21.72
N LEU A 140 72.12 11.67 -21.71
CA LEU A 140 72.82 12.94 -21.94
C LEU A 140 73.30 13.64 -20.65
N ASN A 141 72.65 13.44 -19.50
CA ASN A 141 72.91 14.16 -18.24
C ASN A 141 73.36 13.25 -17.06
N GLY A 142 73.79 12.02 -17.32
CA GLY A 142 74.08 10.99 -16.30
C GLY A 142 75.33 11.17 -15.42
N ASN A 143 75.76 12.40 -15.12
CA ASN A 143 77.06 12.65 -14.46
C ASN A 143 77.02 12.70 -12.90
N GLY A 144 75.96 12.25 -12.24
CA GLY A 144 75.89 12.17 -10.76
C GLY A 144 74.89 11.16 -10.21
N ALA A 145 75.31 10.29 -9.28
CA ALA A 145 74.48 9.25 -8.66
C ALA A 145 73.36 9.82 -7.76
N ASP A 146 73.62 10.94 -7.08
CA ASP A 146 72.64 11.59 -6.20
C ASP A 146 71.48 12.23 -6.97
N ASP A 147 71.76 12.84 -8.12
CA ASP A 147 70.74 13.41 -9.01
C ASP A 147 69.83 12.31 -9.59
N LEU A 148 70.40 11.14 -9.90
CA LEU A 148 69.62 9.99 -10.36
C LEU A 148 68.70 9.45 -9.26
N LEU A 149 69.19 9.32 -8.02
CA LEU A 149 68.37 8.88 -6.88
C LEU A 149 67.24 9.87 -6.57
N GLY A 150 67.50 11.18 -6.68
CA GLY A 150 66.47 12.22 -6.57
C GLY A 150 65.40 12.13 -7.68
N GLN A 151 65.81 11.90 -8.92
CA GLN A 151 64.89 11.70 -10.05
C GLN A 151 64.07 10.42 -9.93
N LEU A 152 64.66 9.33 -9.44
CA LEU A 152 63.95 8.08 -9.18
C LEU A 152 62.95 8.21 -8.02
N GLY A 153 63.31 8.92 -6.95
CA GLY A 153 62.40 9.21 -5.84
C GLY A 153 61.19 10.04 -6.26
N THR A 154 61.40 11.08 -7.08
CA THR A 154 60.31 11.91 -7.61
C THR A 154 59.43 11.15 -8.61
N ALA A 155 60.01 10.33 -9.50
CA ALA A 155 59.28 9.47 -10.42
C ALA A 155 58.45 8.41 -9.67
N SER A 156 59.02 7.79 -8.63
CA SER A 156 58.29 6.85 -7.76
C SER A 156 57.11 7.53 -7.08
N LYS A 157 57.30 8.74 -6.53
CA LYS A 157 56.20 9.47 -5.88
C LYS A 157 55.09 9.88 -6.84
N LEU A 158 55.48 10.32 -8.05
CA LEU A 158 54.54 10.64 -9.12
C LEU A 158 53.76 9.40 -9.57
N SER A 159 54.42 8.24 -9.67
CA SER A 159 53.77 6.96 -9.98
C SER A 159 52.76 6.56 -8.90
N GLU A 160 53.12 6.65 -7.61
CA GLU A 160 52.19 6.42 -6.51
C GLU A 160 50.96 7.34 -6.57
N GLN A 161 51.20 8.63 -6.82
CA GLN A 161 50.12 9.62 -6.92
C GLN A 161 49.22 9.36 -8.14
N SER A 162 49.81 8.95 -9.26
CA SER A 162 49.07 8.60 -10.48
C SER A 162 48.22 7.35 -10.27
N ALA A 163 48.77 6.32 -9.62
CA ALA A 163 48.05 5.11 -9.27
C ALA A 163 46.87 5.40 -8.34
N ARG A 164 47.06 6.30 -7.36
CA ARG A 164 45.97 6.75 -6.47
C ARG A 164 44.84 7.43 -7.24
N ILE A 165 45.16 8.34 -8.15
CA ILE A 165 44.15 9.06 -8.95
C ILE A 165 43.38 8.12 -9.87
N TYR A 166 44.05 7.12 -10.45
CA TYR A 166 43.35 6.10 -11.24
C TYR A 166 42.43 5.24 -10.37
N ALA A 167 42.89 4.81 -9.18
CA ALA A 167 42.08 4.05 -8.25
C ALA A 167 40.85 4.82 -7.77
N GLU A 168 41.00 6.12 -7.46
CA GLU A 168 39.91 7.02 -7.11
C GLU A 168 38.90 7.15 -8.27
N ALA A 169 39.36 7.37 -9.50
CA ALA A 169 38.49 7.43 -10.66
C ALA A 169 37.71 6.13 -10.91
N SER A 170 38.34 4.97 -10.71
CA SER A 170 37.65 3.67 -10.79
C SER A 170 36.61 3.51 -9.68
N GLN A 171 36.92 3.93 -8.45
CA GLN A 171 35.99 3.89 -7.33
C GLN A 171 34.78 4.79 -7.57
N ASP A 172 35.00 6.02 -8.05
CA ASP A 172 33.92 6.97 -8.35
C ASP A 172 33.04 6.45 -9.49
N ALA A 173 33.64 5.88 -10.54
CA ALA A 173 32.89 5.28 -11.65
C ALA A 173 32.01 4.10 -11.18
N ASN A 174 32.54 3.23 -10.31
CA ASN A 174 31.77 2.12 -9.74
C ASN A 174 30.64 2.63 -8.84
N THR A 175 30.88 3.70 -8.08
CA THR A 175 29.87 4.33 -7.22
C THR A 175 28.75 4.96 -8.06
N ALA A 176 29.10 5.68 -9.13
CA ALA A 176 28.13 6.25 -10.07
C ALA A 176 27.28 5.16 -10.74
N SER A 177 27.91 4.08 -11.23
CA SER A 177 27.18 2.94 -11.80
C SER A 177 26.22 2.32 -10.80
N SER A 178 26.68 2.05 -9.58
CA SER A 178 25.85 1.44 -8.54
C SER A 178 24.65 2.31 -8.15
N LEU A 179 24.82 3.64 -8.08
CA LEU A 179 23.72 4.56 -7.79
C LEU A 179 22.76 4.69 -8.97
N ALA A 180 23.25 4.64 -10.21
CA ALA A 180 22.41 4.62 -11.41
C ALA A 180 21.54 3.36 -11.44
N ASP A 181 22.10 2.19 -11.14
CA ASP A 181 21.35 0.93 -11.06
C ASP A 181 20.28 0.99 -9.96
N GLN A 182 20.60 1.56 -8.79
CA GLN A 182 19.64 1.76 -7.71
C GLN A 182 18.51 2.73 -8.09
N ALA A 183 18.82 3.81 -8.81
CA ALA A 183 17.82 4.76 -9.30
C ALA A 183 16.87 4.09 -10.31
N ALA A 184 17.41 3.29 -11.24
CA ALA A 184 16.61 2.53 -12.21
C ALA A 184 15.70 1.49 -11.52
N ALA A 185 16.21 0.79 -10.51
CA ALA A 185 15.40 -0.14 -9.71
C ALA A 185 14.28 0.57 -8.94
N ALA A 186 14.55 1.76 -8.38
CA ALA A 186 13.55 2.56 -7.69
C ALA A 186 12.47 3.09 -8.65
N GLN A 187 12.84 3.49 -9.87
CA GLN A 187 11.90 3.88 -10.91
C GLN A 187 10.97 2.70 -11.27
N ALA A 188 11.52 1.51 -11.51
CA ALA A 188 10.72 0.33 -11.83
C ALA A 188 9.73 -0.03 -10.71
N GLU A 189 10.15 0.12 -9.44
CA GLU A 189 9.27 -0.11 -8.30
C GLU A 189 8.16 0.95 -8.20
N ARG A 190 8.45 2.24 -8.46
CA ARG A 190 7.42 3.28 -8.53
C ARG A 190 6.41 2.98 -9.64
N GLU A 191 6.86 2.56 -10.81
CA GLU A 191 5.99 2.19 -11.95
C GLU A 191 5.08 1.01 -11.58
N ARG A 192 5.64 -0.04 -10.97
CA ARG A 192 4.87 -1.18 -10.44
C ARG A 192 3.81 -0.75 -9.42
N LEU A 193 4.17 0.11 -8.47
CA LEU A 193 3.25 0.64 -7.45
C LEU A 193 2.18 1.56 -8.07
N THR A 194 2.50 2.26 -9.16
CA THR A 194 1.53 3.08 -9.90
C THR A 194 0.43 2.21 -10.52
N GLU A 195 0.81 1.10 -11.18
CA GLU A 195 -0.15 0.13 -11.72
C GLU A 195 -0.97 -0.51 -10.61
N GLN A 196 -0.32 -0.92 -9.52
CA GLN A 196 -0.99 -1.52 -8.37
C GLN A 196 -2.00 -0.55 -7.74
N SER A 197 -1.65 0.73 -7.63
CA SER A 197 -2.54 1.78 -7.11
C SER A 197 -3.79 1.92 -7.96
N ALA A 198 -3.66 1.90 -9.30
CA ALA A 198 -4.80 1.93 -10.21
C ALA A 198 -5.73 0.72 -10.02
N THR A 199 -5.17 -0.50 -9.92
CA THR A 199 -5.98 -1.70 -9.63
C THR A 199 -6.70 -1.60 -8.28
N ARG A 200 -6.01 -1.16 -7.23
CA ARG A 200 -6.65 -1.00 -5.91
C ARG A 200 -7.73 0.08 -5.90
N PHE A 201 -7.57 1.14 -6.69
CA PHE A 201 -8.60 2.16 -6.87
C PHE A 201 -9.87 1.58 -7.52
N GLU A 202 -9.72 0.77 -8.55
CA GLU A 202 -10.84 0.10 -9.22
C GLU A 202 -11.55 -0.87 -8.27
N GLU A 203 -10.80 -1.69 -7.53
CA GLU A 203 -11.35 -2.60 -6.51
C GLU A 203 -12.14 -1.84 -5.43
N ALA A 204 -11.57 -0.74 -4.90
CA ALA A 204 -12.23 0.09 -3.90
C ALA A 204 -13.51 0.74 -4.45
N SER A 205 -13.48 1.21 -5.70
CA SER A 205 -14.64 1.81 -6.37
C SER A 205 -15.74 0.78 -6.60
N ALA A 206 -15.39 -0.43 -7.02
CA ALA A 206 -16.34 -1.52 -7.20
C ALA A 206 -16.98 -1.94 -5.86
N ALA A 207 -16.18 -2.07 -4.80
CA ALA A 207 -16.68 -2.41 -3.47
C ALA A 207 -17.60 -1.31 -2.89
N ALA A 208 -17.31 -0.04 -3.15
CA ALA A 208 -18.19 1.08 -2.79
C ALA A 208 -19.52 1.02 -3.54
N ALA A 209 -19.51 0.71 -4.84
CA ALA A 209 -20.73 0.54 -5.63
C ALA A 209 -21.58 -0.65 -5.14
N LEU A 210 -20.95 -1.77 -4.79
CA LEU A 210 -21.64 -2.92 -4.19
C LEU A 210 -22.26 -2.58 -2.84
N THR A 211 -21.57 -1.80 -2.01
CA THR A 211 -22.11 -1.34 -0.73
C THR A 211 -23.35 -0.48 -0.92
N GLN A 212 -23.31 0.47 -1.88
CA GLN A 212 -24.46 1.30 -2.19
C GLN A 212 -25.66 0.46 -2.66
N ALA A 213 -25.43 -0.50 -3.56
CA ALA A 213 -26.48 -1.40 -4.05
C ALA A 213 -27.06 -2.29 -2.95
N ALA A 214 -26.23 -2.79 -2.04
CA ALA A 214 -26.65 -3.60 -0.90
C ALA A 214 -27.51 -2.78 0.08
N LEU A 215 -27.11 -1.53 0.39
CA LEU A 215 -27.88 -0.63 1.25
C LEU A 215 -29.24 -0.26 0.62
N GLU A 216 -29.27 0.04 -0.67
CA GLU A 216 -30.53 0.31 -1.37
C GLU A 216 -31.47 -0.91 -1.37
N THR A 217 -30.91 -2.10 -1.53
CA THR A 217 -31.68 -3.36 -1.47
C THR A 217 -32.19 -3.62 -0.06
N GLU A 218 -31.33 -3.50 0.95
CA GLU A 218 -31.69 -3.63 2.36
C GLU A 218 -32.83 -2.67 2.72
N GLN A 219 -32.71 -1.38 2.42
CA GLN A 219 -33.73 -0.39 2.77
C GLN A 219 -35.09 -0.69 2.13
N ARG A 220 -35.09 -1.00 0.84
CA ARG A 220 -36.33 -1.26 0.08
C ARG A 220 -36.99 -2.56 0.54
N LYS A 221 -36.21 -3.64 0.68
CA LYS A 221 -36.73 -4.95 1.03
C LYS A 221 -37.11 -5.03 2.50
N SER A 222 -36.31 -4.46 3.41
CA SER A 222 -36.65 -4.46 4.84
C SER A 222 -37.95 -3.72 5.10
N GLN A 223 -38.21 -2.60 4.40
CA GLN A 223 -39.49 -1.91 4.50
C GLN A 223 -40.68 -2.83 4.20
N GLU A 224 -40.63 -3.56 3.07
CA GLU A 224 -41.68 -4.49 2.66
C GLU A 224 -41.83 -5.65 3.68
N LEU A 225 -40.73 -6.24 4.15
CA LEU A 225 -40.76 -7.33 5.12
C LEU A 225 -41.32 -6.90 6.48
N TYR A 226 -41.02 -5.67 6.94
CA TYR A 226 -41.62 -5.13 8.17
C TYR A 226 -43.13 -4.90 8.03
N GLU A 227 -43.62 -4.49 6.85
CA GLU A 227 -45.05 -4.35 6.59
C GLU A 227 -45.75 -5.73 6.59
N GLN A 228 -45.12 -6.75 6.00
CA GLN A 228 -45.61 -8.13 6.02
C GLN A 228 -45.62 -8.73 7.44
N LEU A 229 -44.57 -8.52 8.23
CA LEU A 229 -44.52 -8.93 9.64
C LEU A 229 -45.63 -8.27 10.46
N ALA A 230 -45.87 -6.97 10.24
CA ALA A 230 -46.92 -6.23 10.91
C ALA A 230 -48.31 -6.81 10.58
N LEU A 231 -48.54 -7.22 9.33
CA LEU A 231 -49.76 -7.92 8.93
C LEU A 231 -49.92 -9.25 9.67
N LEU A 232 -48.88 -10.08 9.77
CA LEU A 232 -48.95 -11.39 10.43
C LEU A 232 -49.15 -11.28 11.94
N LYS A 233 -48.52 -10.28 12.59
CA LYS A 233 -48.53 -10.11 14.05
C LYS A 233 -49.63 -9.18 14.57
N ASP A 234 -50.41 -8.58 13.68
CA ASP A 234 -51.40 -7.54 14.02
C ASP A 234 -50.76 -6.34 14.75
N THR A 235 -49.59 -5.90 14.28
CA THR A 235 -48.83 -4.77 14.83
C THR A 235 -48.64 -3.67 13.77
N THR A 236 -47.63 -2.81 13.94
CA THR A 236 -47.25 -1.80 12.94
C THR A 236 -45.81 -2.05 12.48
N ALA A 237 -45.50 -1.73 11.22
CA ALA A 237 -44.15 -1.90 10.67
C ALA A 237 -43.09 -1.19 11.52
N GLU A 238 -43.43 -0.03 12.10
CA GLU A 238 -42.54 0.72 12.99
C GLU A 238 -42.28 0.01 14.33
N ALA A 239 -43.30 -0.68 14.87
CA ALA A 239 -43.13 -1.48 16.09
C ALA A 239 -42.22 -2.69 15.83
N GLU A 240 -42.39 -3.39 14.71
CA GLU A 240 -41.53 -4.52 14.32
C GLU A 240 -40.08 -4.06 14.06
N ARG A 241 -39.90 -2.94 13.35
CA ARG A 241 -38.57 -2.34 13.14
C ARG A 241 -37.88 -1.98 14.45
N SER A 242 -38.62 -1.32 15.36
CA SER A 242 -38.10 -0.94 16.67
C SER A 242 -37.71 -2.16 17.51
N TYR A 243 -38.52 -3.22 17.44
CA TYR A 243 -38.24 -4.49 18.11
C TYR A 243 -36.95 -5.12 17.59
N GLN A 244 -36.81 -5.25 16.26
CA GLN A 244 -35.61 -5.81 15.65
C GLN A 244 -34.35 -5.00 16.00
N THR A 245 -34.44 -3.67 15.91
CA THR A 245 -33.33 -2.77 16.30
C THR A 245 -32.92 -2.97 17.77
N GLY A 246 -33.88 -3.24 18.65
CA GLY A 246 -33.62 -3.56 20.05
C GLY A 246 -32.87 -4.89 20.24
N LEU A 247 -33.24 -5.92 19.47
CA LEU A 247 -32.54 -7.21 19.46
C LEU A 247 -31.10 -7.07 18.96
N ASP A 248 -30.91 -6.35 17.86
CA ASP A 248 -29.60 -6.11 17.26
C ASP A 248 -28.69 -5.34 18.24
N ALA A 249 -29.24 -4.33 18.93
CA ALA A 249 -28.51 -3.57 19.95
C ALA A 249 -28.12 -4.43 21.16
N ALA A 250 -29.00 -5.33 21.62
CA ALA A 250 -28.69 -6.27 22.70
C ALA A 250 -27.58 -7.25 22.29
N ALA A 251 -27.70 -7.85 21.10
CA ALA A 251 -26.69 -8.76 20.56
C ALA A 251 -25.32 -8.05 20.40
N ALA A 252 -25.30 -6.81 19.93
CA ALA A 252 -24.08 -6.01 19.82
C ALA A 252 -23.45 -5.72 21.19
N ALA A 253 -24.26 -5.41 22.21
CA ALA A 253 -23.78 -5.19 23.58
C ALA A 253 -23.16 -6.46 24.19
N GLU A 254 -23.78 -7.62 23.95
CA GLU A 254 -23.26 -8.92 24.38
C GLU A 254 -21.93 -9.26 23.69
N ALA A 255 -21.87 -9.09 22.36
CA ALA A 255 -20.65 -9.31 21.59
C ALA A 255 -19.51 -8.41 22.08
N PHE A 256 -19.80 -7.14 22.37
CA PHE A 256 -18.82 -6.20 22.92
C PHE A 256 -18.34 -6.61 24.32
N ALA A 257 -19.24 -7.05 25.21
CA ALA A 257 -18.88 -7.54 26.54
C ALA A 257 -17.99 -8.80 26.45
N ALA A 258 -18.31 -9.73 25.54
CA ALA A 258 -17.51 -10.92 25.30
C ALA A 258 -16.11 -10.57 24.77
N ALA A 259 -16.00 -9.63 23.84
CA ALA A 259 -14.71 -9.16 23.32
C ALA A 259 -13.84 -8.53 24.42
N GLN A 260 -14.42 -7.71 25.29
CA GLN A 260 -13.70 -7.14 26.45
C GLN A 260 -13.23 -8.21 27.43
N ALA A 261 -14.07 -9.22 27.72
CA ALA A 261 -13.70 -10.32 28.59
C ALA A 261 -12.54 -11.14 28.00
N ALA A 262 -12.57 -11.41 26.69
CA ALA A 262 -11.48 -12.10 25.99
C ALA A 262 -10.17 -11.29 26.03
N ALA A 263 -10.24 -9.98 25.76
CA ALA A 263 -9.07 -9.10 25.85
C ALA A 263 -8.47 -9.07 27.27
N ALA A 264 -9.31 -8.98 28.30
CA ALA A 264 -8.89 -9.04 29.69
C ALA A 264 -8.24 -10.39 30.06
N ALA A 265 -8.77 -11.50 29.54
CA ALA A 265 -8.19 -12.82 29.75
C ALA A 265 -6.79 -12.97 29.12
N ILE A 266 -6.60 -12.46 27.90
CA ILE A 266 -5.31 -12.43 27.22
C ILE A 266 -4.31 -11.57 28.01
N ALA A 267 -4.71 -10.39 28.44
CA ALA A 267 -3.88 -9.50 29.25
C ALA A 267 -3.45 -10.20 30.57
N ALA A 268 -4.38 -10.86 31.27
CA ALA A 268 -4.08 -11.59 32.50
C ALA A 268 -3.13 -12.79 32.27
N GLN A 269 -3.25 -13.49 31.13
CA GLN A 269 -2.32 -14.55 30.76
C GLN A 269 -0.91 -14.00 30.50
N ALA A 270 -0.79 -12.87 29.80
CA ALA A 270 0.48 -12.20 29.57
C ALA A 270 1.16 -11.76 30.88
N THR A 271 0.40 -11.24 31.85
CA THR A 271 0.96 -10.86 33.18
C THR A 271 1.46 -12.08 33.98
N ARG A 272 0.76 -13.22 33.92
CA ARG A 272 1.20 -14.45 34.61
C ARG A 272 2.48 -15.04 34.02
N GLN A 273 2.67 -14.93 32.70
CA GLN A 273 3.89 -15.40 32.03
C GLN A 273 5.10 -14.49 32.30
N GLN A 274 4.88 -13.23 32.68
CA GLN A 274 5.94 -12.26 32.96
C GLN A 274 6.37 -12.21 34.43
N THR A 275 5.70 -12.93 35.34
CA THR A 275 6.13 -13.02 36.75
C THR A 275 7.06 -14.23 36.90
N PRO A 276 8.39 -14.07 37.02
CA PRO A 276 9.26 -15.21 37.28
C PRO A 276 8.95 -15.73 38.69
N ALA A 277 8.90 -17.05 38.84
CA ALA A 277 8.75 -17.71 40.13
C ALA A 277 9.82 -17.14 41.09
N ALA A 278 9.39 -16.27 42.01
CA ALA A 278 10.22 -15.79 43.09
C ALA A 278 10.66 -17.03 43.88
N SER A 279 11.97 -17.27 43.84
CA SER A 279 12.71 -18.33 44.49
C SER A 279 12.16 -18.59 45.90
N ALA A 280 11.63 -19.78 46.11
CA ALA A 280 11.29 -20.27 47.44
C ALA A 280 12.61 -20.57 48.22
N PRO A 281 12.65 -20.29 49.54
CA PRO A 281 13.87 -20.34 50.36
C PRO A 281 14.38 -21.76 50.65
#